data_AF-A0A933T861-F1
#
_entry.id   AF-A0A933T861-F1
#
_cell.length_a   1.000
_cell.length_b   1.000
_cell.length_c   1.000
_cell.angle_alpha   90.00
_cell.angle_beta   90.00
_cell.angle_gamma   90.00
#
_symmetry.space_group_name_H-M   'P 1'
#
loop_
_entity.id
_entity.type
_entity.pdbx_description
1 polymer ?
#
loop_
_entity_poly.entity_id
_entity_poly.type
_entity_poly.pdbx_seq_one_letter_code
_entity_poly.pdbx_strand_id
1 'polypeptide(L)' 'MGRYKKILVAFDGSESGRNALLQAFRLANDEECWITVATVVPAYDGDIDLTGVTDIH' A
#
# COMPACT_ATOMS: atom_id res chain seq x y z
N MET A 1 16.73 -24.46 2.18
CA MET A 1 16.01 -23.64 3.19
C MET A 1 16.40 -22.19 2.93
N GLY A 2 15.46 -21.39 2.42
CA GLY A 2 15.71 -19.98 2.08
C GLY A 2 16.26 -19.16 3.25
N ARG A 3 17.10 -18.17 2.94
CA ARG A 3 17.71 -17.21 3.87
C ARG A 3 16.66 -16.39 4.59
N TYR A 4 15.56 -16.06 3.92
CA TYR A 4 14.47 -15.26 4.49
C TYR A 4 13.28 -16.14 4.82
N LYS A 5 12.66 -15.90 5.99
CA LYS A 5 11.45 -16.61 6.43
C LYS A 5 10.18 -15.76 6.24
N LYS A 6 10.33 -14.43 6.25
CA LYS A 6 9.23 -13.46 6.15
C LYS A 6 9.71 -12.18 5.45
N ILE A 7 8.89 -11.62 4.58
CA ILE A 7 9.12 -10.36 3.86
C ILE A 7 7.94 -9.42 4.14
N LEU A 8 8.23 -8.18 4.52
CA LEU A 8 7.25 -7.10 4.63
C LEU A 8 7.47 -6.11 3.48
N VAL A 9 6.42 -5.83 2.71
CA VAL A 9 6.46 -4.89 1.58
C VAL A 9 5.59 -3.68 1.90
N ALA A 10 6.20 -2.50 1.96
CA ALA A 10 5.47 -1.24 1.97
C ALA A 10 5.05 -0.90 0.53
N PHE A 11 3.75 -0.67 0.34
CA PHE A 11 3.16 -0.35 -0.97
C PHE A 11 2.45 1.00 -0.90
N ASP A 12 2.85 1.92 -1.79
CA ASP A 12 2.38 3.30 -1.86
C ASP A 12 1.51 3.58 -3.10
N GLY A 13 1.28 2.58 -3.95
CA GLY A 13 0.52 2.72 -5.19
C GLY A 13 1.30 3.32 -6.37
N SER A 14 2.54 3.76 -6.18
CA SER A 14 3.37 4.31 -7.25
C SER A 14 3.82 3.23 -8.25
N GLU A 15 4.23 3.62 -9.45
CA GLU A 15 4.80 2.67 -10.44
C GLU A 15 6.04 1.95 -9.89
N SER A 16 6.88 2.69 -9.16
CA SER A 16 8.06 2.14 -8.49
C SER A 16 7.65 1.15 -7.39
N GLY A 17 6.63 1.47 -6.59
CA GLY A 17 6.05 0.57 -5.60
C GLY A 17 5.47 -0.70 -6.23
N ARG A 18 4.85 -0.59 -7.41
CA ARG A 18 4.34 -1.74 -8.16
C ARG A 18 5.48 -2.64 -8.66
N ASN A 19 6.57 -2.08 -9.16
CA ASN A 19 7.74 -2.87 -9.53
C ASN A 19 8.37 -3.54 -8.31
N ALA A 20 8.52 -2.83 -7.19
CA ALA A 20 9.04 -3.38 -5.95
C ALA A 20 8.20 -4.57 -5.46
N LEU A 21 6.87 -4.46 -5.53
CA LEU A 21 5.94 -5.54 -5.20
C LEU A 21 6.16 -6.78 -6.08
N LEU A 22 6.34 -6.61 -7.39
CA LEU A 22 6.62 -7.71 -8.31
C LEU A 22 7.95 -8.41 -7.99
N GLN A 23 9.01 -7.66 -7.66
CA GLN A 23 10.28 -8.27 -7.27
C GLN A 23 10.16 -8.99 -5.92
N ALA A 24 9.39 -8.45 -4.98
CA ALA A 24 9.14 -9.09 -3.70
C ALA A 24 8.41 -10.43 -3.85
N PHE A 25 7.45 -10.55 -4.78
CA PHE A 25 6.80 -11.83 -5.08
C PHE A 25 7.78 -12.87 -5.62
N ARG A 26 8.68 -12.47 -6.54
CA ARG A 26 9.73 -13.36 -7.08
C ARG A 26 10.65 -13.84 -5.96
N LEU A 27 11.14 -12.92 -5.14
CA LEU A 27 12.00 -13.25 -4.00
C LEU A 27 11.30 -14.17 -2.99
N ALA A 28 10.02 -13.91 -2.67
CA ALA A 28 9.28 -14.73 -1.73
C ALA A 28 9.07 -16.16 -2.24
N ASN A 29 8.86 -16.32 -3.54
CA ASN A 29 8.74 -17.61 -4.21
C ASN A 29 10.08 -18.38 -4.19
N ASP A 30 11.17 -17.70 -4.54
CA ASP A 30 12.52 -18.32 -4.57
C ASP A 30 12.99 -18.73 -3.18
N GLU A 31 12.59 -17.98 -2.15
CA GLU A 31 12.95 -18.22 -0.74
C GLU A 31 11.96 -19.15 -0.01
N GLU A 32 10.86 -19.54 -0.65
CA GLU A 32 9.73 -20.28 -0.06
C GLU A 32 9.26 -19.66 1.27
N CYS A 33 9.03 -18.34 1.26
CA CYS A 33 8.81 -17.57 2.48
C CYS A 33 7.51 -16.77 2.49
N TRP A 34 7.07 -16.37 3.70
CA TRP A 34 5.82 -15.64 3.85
C TRP A 34 5.99 -14.17 3.43
N ILE A 35 5.01 -13.63 2.72
CA ILE A 35 4.98 -12.21 2.33
C ILE A 35 3.78 -11.51 2.94
N THR A 36 3.99 -10.29 3.43
CA THR A 36 2.93 -9.40 3.90
C THR A 36 3.09 -8.06 3.21
N VAL A 37 2.02 -7.57 2.60
CA VAL A 37 2.00 -6.28 1.90
C VAL A 37 1.14 -5.33 2.72
N ALA A 38 1.66 -4.14 3.00
CA ALA A 38 0.98 -3.12 3.77
C ALA A 38 1.00 -1.79 3.02
N THR A 39 -0.12 -1.08 3.09
CA THR A 39 -0.23 0.30 2.59
C THR A 39 -0.73 1.19 3.71
N VAL A 40 -0.26 2.44 3.72
CA VAL A 40 -0.70 3.44 4.70
C VAL A 40 -1.80 4.26 4.06
N VAL A 41 -2.99 4.22 4.65
CA VAL A 41 -4.06 5.15 4.32
C VAL A 41 -3.87 6.36 5.26
N PRO A 42 -3.59 7.57 4.74
CA PRO A 42 -3.46 8.75 5.58
C PRO A 42 -4.78 9.00 6.33
N ALA A 43 -4.69 9.54 7.55
CA ALA A 43 -5.87 9.99 8.26
C ALA A 43 -6.59 11.04 7.41
N TYR A 44 -7.91 10.88 7.26
CA TYR A 44 -8.73 11.89 6.60
C TYR A 44 -8.82 13.10 7.54
N ASP A 45 -8.11 14.19 7.21
CA ASP A 45 -8.04 15.39 8.05
C ASP A 45 -9.23 16.35 7.83
N GLY A 46 -10.21 15.93 7.02
CA GLY A 46 -11.50 16.60 6.89
C GLY A 46 -11.42 18.06 6.50
N ASP A 47 -11.34 18.33 5.19
CA ASP A 47 -12.13 19.46 4.70
C ASP A 47 -13.38 18.85 4.07
N ILE A 48 -14.42 18.72 4.89
CA ILE A 48 -15.77 18.80 4.35
C ILE A 48 -15.90 20.26 3.98
N ASP A 49 -15.54 20.60 2.74
CA ASP A 49 -15.97 21.85 2.12
C ASP A 49 -17.48 21.87 2.30
N LEU A 50 -17.92 22.57 3.35
CA LEU A 50 -19.30 22.77 3.68
C LEU A 50 -19.78 23.68 2.56
N THR A 51 -20.13 23.07 1.43
CA THR A 51 -20.92 23.71 0.38
C THR A 51 -22.28 23.94 1.00
N GLY A 52 -22.33 24.95 1.87
CA GLY A 52 -23.56 25.56 2.33
C GLY A 52 -24.22 26.09 1.07
N VAL A 53 -25.12 25.30 0.51
CA VAL A 53 -26.08 25.79 -0.45
C VAL A 53 -26.93 26.80 0.31
N THR A 54 -26.52 28.07 0.26
CA THR A 54 -27.25 29.20 0.85
C THR A 54 -28.41 29.66 -0.04
N ASP A 55 -28.80 28.87 -1.04
CA ASP A 55 -29.89 29.23 -1.95
C ASP A 55 -30.85 28.05 -2.14
N ILE A 56 -31.65 27.81 -1.10
CA ILE A 56 -32.97 27.17 -1.22
C ILE A 56 -34.00 28.30 -1.33
N HIS A 57 -34.09 28.88 -2.52
CA HIS A 57 -35.19 29.77 -2.90
C HIS A 57 -36.40 28.98 -3.41
#